data_AF-A0A7W2Z1C8-F1
#
_entry.id   AF-A0A7W2Z1C8-F1
#
_cell.length_a   1.000
_cell.length_b   1.000
_cell.length_c   1.000
_cell.angle_alpha   90.00
_cell.angle_beta   90.00
_cell.angle_gamma   90.00
#
_symmetry.space_group_name_H-M   'P 1'
#
loop_
_entity.id
_entity.type
_entity.pdbx_description
1 polymer ?
#
loop_
_entity_poly.entity_id
_entity_poly.type
_entity_poly.pdbx_seq_one_letter_code
_entity_poly.pdbx_strand_id
1 'polypeptide(L)'
;MRRGARGRGLRGRARWLRHWETVGLLCPARDSAGRRRYGEADLVRVAVILRAKEAELGLDTIRALTAATEPADRRDVLRREAETLRSRIAAARDSPALVECALGCEHDDLTRCPHYRRRVAPEGREEECGAG
;
A
#
# COMPACT_ATOMS: atom_id res chain seq x y z
N MET A 1 12.75 -33.51 -9.37
CA MET A 1 13.77 -32.86 -8.53
C MET A 1 13.11 -31.85 -7.59
N ARG A 2 13.13 -32.10 -6.27
CA ARG A 2 12.51 -31.24 -5.23
C ARG A 2 13.48 -30.10 -4.87
N ARG A 3 13.09 -28.83 -5.06
CA ARG A 3 13.81 -27.68 -4.49
C ARG A 3 13.03 -27.15 -3.29
N GLY A 4 13.52 -27.47 -2.09
CA GLY A 4 13.03 -26.89 -0.85
C GLY A 4 13.48 -25.43 -0.74
N ALA A 5 12.53 -24.50 -0.78
CA ALA A 5 12.78 -23.10 -0.46
C ALA A 5 13.14 -22.98 1.02
N ARG A 6 14.41 -22.62 1.28
CA ARG A 6 14.98 -22.50 2.61
C ARG A 6 14.35 -21.31 3.35
N GLY A 7 13.58 -21.58 4.40
CA GLY A 7 12.93 -20.62 5.29
C GLY A 7 13.87 -19.79 6.17
N ARG A 8 14.85 -19.08 5.58
CA ARG A 8 15.79 -18.20 6.31
C ARG A 8 15.41 -16.72 6.31
N GLY A 9 14.30 -16.32 5.68
CA GLY A 9 13.84 -14.92 5.64
C GLY A 9 12.75 -14.55 6.66
N LEU A 10 12.28 -15.49 7.49
CA LEU A 10 11.07 -15.31 8.32
C LEU A 10 11.33 -15.18 9.83
N ARG A 11 12.58 -15.31 10.31
CA ARG A 11 12.87 -15.29 11.76
C ARG A 11 12.53 -13.95 12.45
N GLY A 12 12.72 -12.81 11.78
CA GLY A 12 12.26 -11.49 12.27
C GLY A 12 10.76 -11.22 12.07
N ARG A 13 10.05 -12.08 11.32
CA ARG A 13 8.64 -11.93 10.96
C ARG A 13 7.72 -12.92 11.68
N ALA A 14 8.27 -13.75 12.59
CA ALA A 14 7.54 -14.80 13.29
C ALA A 14 6.32 -14.28 14.09
N ARG A 15 6.42 -13.07 14.66
CA ARG A 15 5.27 -12.43 15.33
C ARG A 15 4.11 -12.14 14.37
N TRP A 16 4.43 -11.71 13.15
CA TRP A 16 3.44 -11.33 12.14
C TRP A 16 2.80 -12.56 11.50
N LEU A 17 3.57 -13.62 11.26
CA LEU A 17 3.02 -14.87 10.76
C LEU A 17 2.00 -15.49 11.73
N ARG A 18 2.30 -15.48 13.04
CA ARG A 18 1.34 -15.93 14.06
C ARG A 18 0.10 -15.06 14.09
N HIS A 19 0.27 -13.74 14.07
CA HIS A 19 -0.87 -12.81 14.03
C HIS A 19 -1.74 -13.05 12.79
N TRP A 20 -1.14 -13.22 11.61
CA TRP A 20 -1.87 -13.52 10.37
C TRP A 20 -2.57 -14.87 10.36
N GLU A 21 -2.00 -15.89 11.02
CA GLU A 21 -2.73 -17.14 11.27
C GLU A 21 -3.95 -16.91 12.18
N THR A 22 -3.79 -16.16 13.27
CA THR A 22 -4.89 -15.84 14.20
C THR A 22 -6.02 -15.05 13.52
N VAL A 23 -5.70 -14.13 12.60
CA VAL A 23 -6.71 -13.35 11.87
C VAL A 23 -7.18 -14.02 10.57
N GLY A 24 -6.85 -15.31 10.37
CA GLY A 24 -7.34 -16.13 9.25
C GLY A 24 -6.71 -15.83 7.89
N LEU A 25 -5.63 -15.06 7.83
CA LEU A 25 -4.92 -14.71 6.60
C LEU A 25 -3.92 -15.79 6.17
N LEU A 26 -3.53 -16.71 7.04
CA LEU A 26 -2.64 -17.83 6.72
C LEU A 26 -3.14 -19.11 7.40
N CYS A 27 -3.18 -20.21 6.66
CA CYS A 27 -3.55 -21.53 7.17
C CYS A 27 -2.47 -22.55 6.80
N PRO A 28 -1.25 -22.46 7.38
CA PRO A 28 -0.15 -23.35 7.03
C PRO A 28 -0.44 -24.79 7.45
N ALA A 29 0.03 -25.75 6.67
CA ALA A 29 -0.01 -27.15 7.05
C ALA A 29 0.81 -27.41 8.33
N ARG A 30 0.50 -28.49 9.05
CA ARG A 30 1.24 -28.92 10.23
C ARG A 30 1.92 -30.26 9.97
N ASP A 31 3.14 -30.44 10.47
CA ASP A 31 3.82 -31.73 10.44
C ASP A 31 3.29 -32.66 11.55
N SER A 32 3.74 -33.92 11.55
CA SER A 32 3.35 -34.92 12.55
C SER A 32 3.72 -34.56 13.99
N ALA A 33 4.63 -33.58 14.19
CA ALA A 33 4.99 -33.05 15.49
C ALA A 33 4.26 -31.72 15.81
N GLY A 34 3.25 -31.36 15.03
CA GLY A 34 2.43 -30.15 15.23
C GLY A 34 3.11 -28.84 14.81
N ARG A 35 4.28 -28.87 14.17
CA ARG A 35 5.00 -27.66 13.75
C ARG A 35 4.46 -27.14 12.42
N ARG A 36 4.40 -25.80 12.30
CA ARG A 36 3.95 -25.11 11.09
C ARG A 36 4.90 -25.34 9.92
N ARG A 37 4.35 -25.72 8.77
CA ARG A 37 5.04 -25.84 7.50
C ARG A 37 4.37 -24.91 6.49
N TYR A 38 5.10 -23.85 6.12
CA TYR A 38 4.67 -22.95 5.06
C TYR A 38 5.04 -23.53 3.71
N GLY A 39 4.03 -23.80 2.88
CA GLY A 39 4.18 -24.22 1.50
C GLY A 39 4.35 -23.03 0.55
N GLU A 40 4.47 -23.32 -0.74
CA GLU A 40 4.62 -22.29 -1.77
C GLU A 40 3.43 -21.32 -1.81
N ALA A 41 2.20 -21.83 -1.70
CA ALA A 41 1.00 -21.01 -1.64
C ALA A 41 0.99 -20.04 -0.44
N ASP A 42 1.51 -20.47 0.71
CA ASP A 42 1.64 -19.60 1.88
C ASP A 42 2.68 -18.50 1.66
N LEU A 43 3.79 -18.82 0.99
CA LEU A 43 4.83 -17.83 0.65
C LEU A 43 4.30 -16.77 -0.32
N VAL A 44 3.54 -17.19 -1.33
CA VAL A 44 2.86 -16.26 -2.25
C VAL A 44 1.89 -15.37 -1.48
N ARG A 45 1.08 -15.94 -0.57
CA ARG A 45 0.14 -15.17 0.25
C ARG A 45 0.86 -14.16 1.16
N VAL A 46 1.97 -14.56 1.80
CA VAL A 46 2.82 -13.65 2.58
C VAL A 46 3.36 -12.52 1.70
N ALA A 47 3.82 -12.80 0.49
CA ALA A 47 4.29 -11.77 -0.44
C ALA A 47 3.17 -10.78 -0.80
N VAL A 48 1.96 -11.26 -1.08
CA VAL A 48 0.79 -10.40 -1.34
C VAL A 48 0.48 -9.51 -0.14
N ILE A 49 0.48 -10.07 1.08
CA ILE A 49 0.23 -9.29 2.30
C ILE A 49 1.27 -8.18 2.48
N LEU A 50 2.55 -8.49 2.24
CA LEU A 50 3.63 -7.50 2.35
C LEU A 50 3.50 -6.39 1.30
N ARG A 51 3.24 -6.75 0.04
CA ARG A 51 3.02 -5.77 -1.04
C ARG A 51 1.82 -4.88 -0.77
N ALA A 52 0.72 -5.46 -0.30
CA ALA A 52 -0.48 -4.71 0.06
C ALA A 52 -0.19 -3.71 1.18
N LYS A 53 0.53 -4.12 2.23
CA LYS A 53 0.97 -3.21 3.31
C LYS A 53 1.90 -2.10 2.82
N GLU A 54 2.85 -2.40 1.94
CA GLU A 54 3.76 -1.41 1.34
C GLU A 54 2.99 -0.39 0.50
N ALA A 55 1.91 -0.82 -0.17
CA ALA A 55 1.00 0.05 -0.90
C ALA A 55 -0.03 0.78 0.00
N GLU A 56 0.10 0.65 1.33
CA GLU A 56 -0.86 1.16 2.32
C GLU A 56 -2.31 0.65 2.10
N LEU A 57 -2.45 -0.52 1.50
CA LEU A 57 -3.73 -1.22 1.44
C LEU A 57 -4.05 -1.83 2.81
N GLY A 58 -5.32 -1.70 3.22
CA GLY A 58 -5.78 -2.18 4.50
C GLY A 58 -5.76 -3.71 4.62
N LEU A 59 -5.73 -4.21 5.86
CA LEU A 59 -5.86 -5.65 6.13
C LEU A 59 -7.21 -6.22 5.67
N ASP A 60 -8.24 -5.40 5.55
CA ASP A 60 -9.57 -5.81 5.13
C ASP A 60 -9.63 -6.12 3.62
N THR A 61 -8.94 -5.34 2.80
CA THR A 61 -8.69 -5.65 1.39
C THR A 61 -8.01 -7.01 1.23
N ILE A 62 -6.97 -7.26 2.03
CA ILE A 62 -6.23 -8.52 2.01
C ILE A 62 -7.17 -9.67 2.40
N ARG A 63 -7.99 -9.48 3.44
CA ARG A 63 -9.01 -10.45 3.85
C ARG A 63 -9.97 -10.75 2.71
N ALA A 64 -10.48 -9.73 2.02
CA ALA A 64 -11.36 -9.88 0.88
C ALA A 64 -10.71 -10.68 -0.26
N LEU A 65 -9.44 -10.40 -0.58
CA LEU A 65 -8.67 -11.15 -1.57
C LEU A 65 -8.46 -12.62 -1.18
N THR A 66 -8.29 -12.90 0.12
CA THR A 66 -8.09 -14.28 0.61
C THR A 66 -9.38 -15.06 0.80
N ALA A 67 -10.50 -14.37 1.08
CA ALA A 67 -11.81 -14.97 1.29
C ALA A 67 -12.57 -15.20 -0.02
N ALA A 68 -12.26 -14.44 -1.08
CA ALA A 68 -12.90 -14.58 -2.37
C ALA A 68 -12.57 -15.94 -3.02
N THR A 69 -13.60 -16.77 -3.14
CA THR A 69 -13.54 -18.09 -3.78
C THR A 69 -13.51 -17.95 -5.30
N GLU A 70 -14.30 -17.02 -5.84
CA GLU A 70 -14.40 -16.84 -7.29
C GLU A 70 -13.30 -15.93 -7.85
N PRO A 71 -12.80 -16.22 -9.07
CA PRO A 71 -11.84 -15.34 -9.74
C PRO A 71 -12.39 -13.94 -10.04
N ALA A 72 -13.70 -13.81 -10.26
CA ALA A 72 -14.36 -12.54 -10.54
C ALA A 72 -14.29 -11.59 -9.33
N ASP A 73 -14.68 -12.06 -8.15
CA ASP A 73 -14.65 -11.27 -6.91
C ASP A 73 -13.24 -10.78 -6.59
N ARG A 74 -12.23 -11.64 -6.78
CA ARG A 74 -10.81 -11.26 -6.62
C ARG A 74 -10.41 -10.14 -7.58
N ARG A 75 -10.84 -10.22 -8.84
CA ARG A 75 -10.55 -9.18 -9.85
C ARG A 75 -11.23 -7.86 -9.49
N ASP A 76 -12.44 -7.89 -8.95
CA ASP A 76 -13.17 -6.69 -8.58
C ASP A 76 -12.52 -5.96 -7.40
N VAL A 77 -12.08 -6.71 -6.37
CA VAL A 77 -11.29 -6.14 -5.28
C VAL A 77 -10.01 -5.52 -5.83
N LEU A 78 -9.22 -6.26 -6.62
CA LEU A 78 -7.99 -5.74 -7.21
C LEU A 78 -8.21 -4.49 -8.08
N ARG A 79 -9.32 -4.43 -8.82
CA ARG A 79 -9.65 -3.26 -9.66
C ARG A 79 -9.92 -2.03 -8.81
N ARG A 80 -10.70 -2.15 -7.74
CA ARG A 80 -11.01 -1.04 -6.82
C ARG A 80 -9.74 -0.52 -6.16
N GLU A 81 -8.88 -1.41 -5.68
CA GLU A 81 -7.63 -1.01 -5.04
C GLU A 81 -6.65 -0.37 -6.03
N ALA A 82 -6.57 -0.90 -7.25
CA ALA A 82 -5.77 -0.28 -8.30
C ALA A 82 -6.23 1.16 -8.57
N GLU A 83 -7.53 1.43 -8.53
CA GLU A 83 -8.06 2.77 -8.71
C GLU A 83 -7.73 3.69 -7.54
N THR A 84 -7.92 3.23 -6.30
CA THR A 84 -7.51 3.96 -5.10
C THR A 84 -6.02 4.35 -5.15
N LEU A 85 -5.15 3.40 -5.54
CA LEU A 85 -3.72 3.64 -5.68
C LEU A 85 -3.42 4.65 -6.80
N ARG A 86 -4.09 4.57 -7.95
CA ARG A 86 -3.93 5.55 -9.03
C ARG A 86 -4.32 6.95 -8.57
N SER A 87 -5.45 7.11 -7.88
CA SER A 87 -5.88 8.41 -7.36
C SER A 87 -4.88 9.00 -6.38
N ARG A 88 -4.31 8.17 -5.49
CA ARG A 88 -3.24 8.60 -4.57
C ARG A 88 -1.96 8.98 -5.30
N ILE A 89 -1.54 8.20 -6.30
CA ILE A 89 -0.38 8.52 -7.13
C ILE A 89 -0.59 9.83 -7.89
N ALA A 90 -1.79 10.05 -8.45
CA ALA A 90 -2.13 11.29 -9.13
C ALA A 90 -1.99 12.49 -8.18
N ALA A 91 -2.61 12.43 -7.00
CA ALA A 91 -2.49 13.49 -5.99
C ALA A 91 -1.04 13.70 -5.50
N ALA A 92 -0.26 12.63 -5.38
CA ALA A 92 1.14 12.72 -4.93
C ALA A 92 2.11 13.23 -6.00
N ARG A 93 1.76 13.15 -7.29
CA ARG A 93 2.63 13.58 -8.41
C ARG A 93 2.83 15.09 -8.49
N ASP A 94 1.95 15.88 -7.89
CA ASP A 94 2.06 17.34 -7.88
C ASP A 94 3.01 17.84 -6.77
N SER A 95 3.18 17.05 -5.71
CA SER A 95 4.01 17.40 -4.55
C SER A 95 5.51 17.60 -4.87
N PRO A 96 6.18 16.77 -5.69
CA PRO A 96 7.56 17.02 -6.09
C PRO A 96 7.76 18.39 -6.73
N ALA A 97 6.81 18.84 -7.56
CA ALA A 97 6.92 20.14 -8.23
C ALA A 97 6.92 21.31 -7.23
N LEU A 98 6.27 21.16 -6.07
CA LEU A 98 6.35 22.12 -4.96
C LEU A 98 7.72 22.09 -4.29
N VAL A 99 8.24 20.90 -4.01
CA VAL A 99 9.56 20.70 -3.38
C VAL A 99 10.68 21.22 -4.27
N GLU A 100 10.68 20.89 -5.55
CA GLU A 100 11.64 21.36 -6.55
C GLU A 100 11.61 22.88 -6.69
N CYS A 101 10.42 23.48 -6.64
CA CYS A 101 10.26 24.94 -6.62
C CYS A 101 10.90 25.57 -5.38
N ALA A 102 10.76 24.94 -4.20
CA ALA A 102 11.38 25.43 -2.98
C ALA A 102 12.91 25.28 -3.04
N LEU A 103 13.42 24.17 -3.59
CA LEU A 103 14.86 23.93 -3.76
C LEU A 103 15.54 24.93 -4.71
N GLY A 104 14.81 25.42 -5.72
CA GLY A 104 15.32 26.45 -6.65
C GLY A 104 15.16 27.90 -6.14
N CYS A 105 14.67 28.11 -4.93
CA CYS A 105 14.41 29.44 -4.38
C CYS A 105 15.62 29.99 -3.62
N GLU A 106 16.03 31.22 -3.94
CA GLU A 106 17.15 31.90 -3.27
C GLU A 106 16.73 32.75 -2.06
N HIS A 107 15.42 32.84 -1.75
CA HIS A 107 14.94 33.59 -0.59
C HIS A 107 15.23 32.82 0.70
N ASP A 108 15.73 33.52 1.72
CA ASP A 108 15.94 32.96 3.08
C ASP A 108 14.65 32.43 3.71
N ASP A 109 13.51 32.99 3.31
CA ASP A 109 12.17 32.55 3.67
C ASP A 109 11.37 32.24 2.39
N LEU A 110 11.23 30.95 2.10
CA LEU A 110 10.49 30.42 0.95
C LEU A 110 9.02 30.87 0.92
N THR A 111 8.42 31.22 2.07
CA THR A 111 7.04 31.73 2.12
C THR A 111 6.92 33.16 1.60
N ARG A 112 8.05 33.87 1.44
CA ARG A 112 8.11 35.20 0.80
C ARG A 112 8.29 35.12 -0.72
N CYS A 113 8.67 33.96 -1.25
CA CYS A 113 8.84 33.77 -2.68
C CYS A 113 7.48 33.83 -3.40
N PRO A 114 7.24 34.82 -4.30
CA PRO A 114 5.97 34.94 -5.00
C PRO A 114 5.64 33.74 -5.89
N HIS A 115 6.67 33.11 -6.47
CA HIS A 115 6.51 31.92 -7.30
C HIS A 115 6.07 30.69 -6.47
N TYR A 116 6.68 30.48 -5.31
CA TYR A 116 6.29 29.40 -4.39
C TYR A 116 4.87 29.59 -3.87
N ARG A 117 4.51 30.81 -3.43
CA ARG A 117 3.15 31.15 -2.98
C ARG A 117 2.08 30.86 -4.02
N ARG A 118 2.35 31.15 -5.31
CA ARG A 118 1.43 30.84 -6.42
C ARG A 118 1.24 29.35 -6.61
N ARG A 119 2.30 28.53 -6.42
CA ARG A 119 2.21 27.08 -6.58
C ARG A 119 1.51 26.36 -5.42
N VAL A 120 1.66 26.85 -4.19
CA VAL A 120 1.00 26.23 -3.01
C VAL A 120 -0.44 26.69 -2.81
N ALA A 121 -0.86 27.76 -3.50
CA ALA A 121 -2.23 28.20 -3.45
C ALA A 121 -3.14 27.07 -3.97
N PRO A 122 -4.18 26.67 -3.22
CA PRO A 122 -5.13 25.69 -3.73
C PRO A 122 -5.79 26.29 -4.97
N GLU A 123 -5.53 25.69 -6.14
CA GLU A 123 -6.14 26.14 -7.39
C GLU A 123 -7.66 25.94 -7.29
N GLY A 124 -8.40 27.05 -7.12
CA GLY A 124 -9.83 27.14 -7.36
C GLY A 124 -10.75 26.31 -6.46
N ARG A 125 -11.01 26.77 -5.22
CA ARG A 125 -12.39 26.75 -4.72
C ARG A 125 -13.03 28.07 -5.15
N GLU A 126 -13.83 27.97 -6.22
CA GLU A 126 -14.94 28.84 -6.59
C GLU A 126 -14.99 30.20 -5.87
N GLU A 127 -14.35 31.20 -6.46
CA GLU A 127 -14.85 32.57 -6.39
C GLU A 127 -16.11 32.65 -7.26
N GLU A 128 -17.22 32.06 -6.78
CA GLU A 128 -18.55 32.44 -7.22
C GLU A 128 -18.96 33.72 -6.50
N CYS A 129 -18.90 34.81 -7.29
CA CYS A 129 -20.04 35.68 -7.57
C CYS A 129 -20.89 36.19 -6.38
N GLY A 130 -20.82 37.50 -6.14
CA GLY A 130 -21.85 38.24 -5.40
C GLY A 130 -21.29 39.50 -4.74
N ALA A 131 -21.13 40.60 -5.49
CA ALA A 131 -22.11 41.69 -5.55
C ALA A 131 -21.94 42.71 -4.39
N GLY A 132 -21.65 43.95 -4.76
CA GLY A 132 -21.70 45.12 -3.86
C GLY A 132 -20.59 46.11 -4.10
#